data_AF-A0A2V6NVX6-F1
#
_entry.id   AF-A0A2V6NVX6-F1
#
_cell.length_a   1.000
_cell.length_b   1.000
_cell.length_c   1.000
_cell.angle_alpha   90.00
_cell.angle_beta   90.00
_cell.angle_gamma   90.00
#
_symmetry.space_group_name_H-M   'P 1'
#
loop_
_entity.id
_entity.type
_entity.pdbx_description
1 polymer ?
#
loop_
_entity_poly.entity_id
_entity_poly.type
_entity_poly.pdbx_seq_one_letter_code
_entity_poly.pdbx_strand_id
1 'polypeptide(L)'
;MSYFAASSRGQPHCWKIYALYLGKVKLNLGCWIFYQEGYVNIDRDREVRADRYEDISTLPSFEANCADEIYAGHVAEHMDDVKASFARWFEVLKPGGRITITVPDCRGANRMWLERKRFPALELGPDEGIIAITTE
;
A
#
# COMPACT_ATOMS: atom_id res chain seq x y z
N MET A 1 -27.85 -16.81 1.43
CA MET A 1 -27.98 -16.68 2.90
C MET A 1 -27.26 -15.42 3.32
N SER A 2 -28.06 -14.40 3.61
CA SER A 2 -27.66 -13.07 4.07
C SER A 2 -27.08 -13.14 5.48
N TYR A 3 -25.97 -12.44 5.74
CA TYR A 3 -25.76 -11.71 7.01
C TYR A 3 -24.57 -10.78 6.82
N PHE A 4 -24.79 -9.47 6.87
CA PHE A 4 -23.94 -8.53 7.59
C PHE A 4 -24.76 -7.26 7.86
N ALA A 5 -25.40 -7.27 9.03
CA ALA A 5 -25.92 -6.05 9.64
C ALA A 5 -24.74 -5.31 10.27
N ALA A 6 -24.56 -4.04 9.90
CA ALA A 6 -23.60 -3.16 10.52
C ALA A 6 -24.01 -2.86 11.98
N SER A 7 -23.11 -3.13 12.92
CA SER A 7 -23.19 -2.60 14.28
C SER A 7 -21.87 -1.94 14.64
N SER A 8 -21.95 -0.66 14.96
CA SER A 8 -20.88 0.16 15.52
C SER A 8 -20.58 -0.26 16.96
N ARG A 9 -19.53 -1.05 17.16
CA ARG A 9 -18.79 -1.23 18.42
C ARG A 9 -17.60 -2.17 18.16
N GLY A 10 -16.37 -1.62 18.25
CA GLY A 10 -15.08 -2.33 18.31
C GLY A 10 -14.93 -3.56 17.41
N GLN A 11 -14.47 -3.40 16.17
CA GLN A 11 -14.04 -4.56 15.38
C GLN A 11 -12.71 -5.10 15.94
N PRO A 12 -12.66 -6.34 16.46
CA PRO A 12 -11.43 -6.90 16.98
C PRO A 12 -10.48 -7.25 15.84
N HIS A 13 -9.24 -6.74 15.93
CA HIS A 13 -7.99 -7.26 15.36
C HIS A 13 -8.13 -8.10 14.08
N CYS A 14 -8.70 -7.53 13.01
CA CYS A 14 -8.96 -8.23 11.74
C CYS A 14 -7.70 -8.88 11.15
N TRP A 15 -6.53 -8.30 11.43
CA TRP A 15 -5.22 -8.82 11.04
C TRP A 15 -4.84 -10.15 11.72
N LYS A 16 -5.35 -10.48 12.93
CA LYS A 16 -5.14 -11.82 13.53
C LYS A 16 -5.84 -12.91 12.73
N ILE A 17 -7.02 -12.60 12.18
CA ILE A 17 -7.75 -13.50 11.29
C ILE A 17 -6.99 -13.65 9.98
N TYR A 18 -6.48 -12.55 9.39
CA TYR A 18 -5.62 -12.61 8.21
C TYR A 18 -4.34 -13.41 8.45
N ALA A 19 -3.68 -13.26 9.60
CA ALA A 19 -2.50 -14.05 9.95
C ALA A 19 -2.81 -15.55 10.06
N LEU A 20 -3.96 -15.91 10.64
CA LEU A 20 -4.42 -17.31 10.75
C LEU A 20 -4.76 -17.92 9.38
N TYR A 21 -5.33 -17.15 8.44
CA TYR A 21 -5.77 -17.64 7.13
C TYR A 21 -4.69 -17.56 6.03
N LEU A 22 -3.89 -16.48 6.00
CA LEU A 22 -2.91 -16.21 4.94
C LEU A 22 -1.49 -16.65 5.32
N GLY A 23 -1.22 -16.98 6.60
CA GLY A 23 0.12 -17.24 7.12
C GLY A 23 1.04 -16.02 7.20
N LYS A 24 0.84 -15.01 6.33
CA LYS A 24 1.50 -13.70 6.36
C LYS A 24 0.49 -12.58 6.09
N VAL A 25 0.62 -11.47 6.82
CA VAL A 25 -0.16 -10.24 6.61
C VAL A 25 0.60 -9.36 5.64
N LYS A 26 0.06 -9.15 4.44
CA LYS A 26 0.62 -8.27 3.42
C LYS A 26 -0.34 -7.14 3.12
N LEU A 27 0.13 -5.90 3.04
CA LEU A 27 -0.71 -4.71 2.79
C LEU A 27 -0.37 -4.11 1.43
N ASN A 28 -1.40 -3.78 0.65
CA ASN A 28 -1.28 -3.00 -0.59
C ASN A 28 -1.93 -1.63 -0.34
N LEU A 29 -1.11 -0.58 -0.22
CA LEU A 29 -1.52 0.76 0.15
C LEU A 29 -1.83 1.61 -1.09
N GLY A 30 -3.03 2.18 -1.16
CA GLY A 30 -3.46 2.98 -2.31
C GLY A 30 -3.71 2.12 -3.55
N CYS A 31 -4.44 1.00 -3.37
CA CYS A 31 -4.51 -0.03 -4.39
C CYS A 31 -5.15 0.42 -5.72
N TRP A 32 -6.03 1.43 -5.73
CA TRP A 32 -6.71 1.95 -6.91
C TRP A 32 -7.17 0.85 -7.90
N ILE A 33 -6.63 0.82 -9.13
CA ILE A 33 -6.92 -0.23 -10.13
C ILE A 33 -6.05 -1.50 -9.97
N PHE A 34 -5.02 -1.46 -9.13
CA PHE A 34 -4.03 -2.51 -8.88
C PHE A 34 -4.39 -3.36 -7.66
N TYR A 35 -5.55 -4.00 -7.67
CA TYR A 35 -5.91 -4.98 -6.65
C TYR A 35 -4.98 -6.21 -6.73
N GLN A 36 -4.42 -6.62 -5.60
CA GLN A 36 -3.45 -7.71 -5.53
C GLN A 36 -3.97 -8.86 -4.65
N GLU A 37 -4.08 -10.04 -5.25
CA GLU A 37 -4.50 -11.25 -4.54
C GLU A 37 -3.46 -11.65 -3.48
N GLY A 38 -3.93 -12.07 -2.30
CA GLY A 38 -3.07 -12.40 -1.15
C GLY A 38 -2.53 -11.18 -0.37
N TYR A 39 -2.99 -9.97 -0.70
CA TYR A 39 -2.77 -8.74 0.07
C TYR A 39 -4.11 -8.27 0.66
N VAL A 40 -4.03 -7.54 1.77
CA VAL A 40 -5.11 -6.66 2.21
C VAL A 40 -4.98 -5.36 1.42
N ASN A 41 -5.88 -5.15 0.48
CA ASN A 41 -5.91 -3.99 -0.39
C ASN A 41 -6.63 -2.84 0.31
N ILE A 42 -5.94 -1.70 0.44
CA ILE A 42 -6.40 -0.55 1.22
C ILE A 42 -6.44 0.67 0.30
N ASP A 43 -7.58 1.35 0.28
CA ASP A 43 -7.73 2.64 -0.41
C ASP A 43 -8.62 3.57 0.40
N ARG A 44 -8.56 4.88 0.16
CA ARG A 44 -9.54 5.83 0.72
C ARG A 44 -10.76 5.99 -0.18
N ASP A 45 -10.60 5.74 -1.47
CA ASP A 45 -11.64 5.88 -2.47
C ASP A 45 -12.61 4.70 -2.38
N ARG A 46 -13.90 4.99 -2.19
CA ARG A 46 -14.96 3.98 -2.08
C ARG A 46 -15.49 3.51 -3.43
N GLU A 47 -15.05 4.14 -4.52
CA GLU A 47 -15.44 3.77 -5.89
C GLU A 47 -14.52 2.68 -6.47
N VAL A 48 -13.36 2.43 -5.86
CA VAL A 48 -12.46 1.34 -6.26
C VAL A 48 -12.70 0.06 -5.48
N ARG A 49 -12.23 -1.06 -6.03
CA ARG A 49 -12.27 -2.36 -5.34
C ARG A 49 -11.14 -2.41 -4.30
N ALA A 50 -11.49 -2.35 -3.02
CA ALA A 50 -10.57 -2.56 -1.89
C ALA A 50 -11.16 -3.47 -0.81
N ASP A 51 -10.29 -4.09 0.00
CA ASP A 51 -10.69 -4.90 1.15
C ASP A 51 -10.97 -4.03 2.38
N ARG A 52 -10.29 -2.88 2.48
CA ARG A 52 -10.52 -1.85 3.51
C ARG A 52 -10.52 -0.45 2.92
N TYR A 53 -11.41 0.38 3.45
CA TYR A 53 -11.55 1.78 3.07
C TYR A 53 -11.10 2.69 4.21
N GLU A 54 -9.83 3.08 4.23
CA GLU A 54 -9.25 3.94 5.28
C GLU A 54 -8.04 4.74 4.77
N ASP A 55 -7.62 5.73 5.57
CA ASP A 55 -6.48 6.59 5.25
C ASP A 55 -5.15 5.85 5.51
N ILE A 56 -4.37 5.67 4.45
CA ILE A 56 -3.07 4.98 4.51
C ILE A 56 -1.98 5.80 5.22
N SER A 57 -2.16 7.10 5.43
CA SER A 57 -1.20 7.92 6.19
C SER A 57 -1.27 7.63 7.70
N THR A 58 -2.41 7.13 8.18
CA THR A 58 -2.66 6.87 9.61
C THR A 58 -2.91 5.39 9.92
N LEU A 59 -3.41 4.60 8.96
CA LEU A 59 -3.70 3.17 9.11
C LEU A 59 -4.39 2.83 10.44
N PRO A 60 -5.54 3.44 10.76
CA PRO A 60 -6.18 3.36 12.08
C PRO A 60 -6.59 1.92 12.47
N SER A 61 -6.74 1.01 11.50
CA SER A 61 -7.12 -0.38 11.78
C SER A 61 -5.94 -1.33 12.02
N PHE A 62 -4.71 -0.84 11.88
CA PHE A 62 -3.50 -1.65 11.95
C PHE A 62 -2.71 -1.35 13.22
N GLU A 63 -2.22 -2.38 13.88
CA GLU A 63 -1.34 -2.20 15.05
C GLU A 63 0.12 -2.09 14.62
N ALA A 64 0.96 -1.62 15.53
CA ALA A 64 2.40 -1.74 15.36
C ALA A 64 2.80 -3.21 15.19
N ASN A 65 3.83 -3.48 14.37
CA ASN A 65 4.40 -4.80 14.16
C ASN A 65 3.38 -5.89 13.75
N CYS A 66 2.42 -5.56 12.89
CA CYS A 66 1.40 -6.53 12.45
C CYS A 66 1.55 -6.98 10.99
N ALA A 67 2.22 -6.18 10.13
CA ALA A 67 2.43 -6.52 8.72
C ALA A 67 3.78 -7.20 8.47
N ASP A 68 3.79 -8.27 7.69
CA ASP A 68 4.99 -8.94 7.20
C ASP A 68 5.54 -8.25 5.94
N GLU A 69 4.65 -7.67 5.13
CA GLU A 69 5.00 -6.98 3.89
C GLU A 69 4.07 -5.79 3.61
N ILE A 70 4.62 -4.71 3.08
CA ILE A 70 3.87 -3.56 2.57
C ILE A 70 4.31 -3.28 1.13
N TYR A 71 3.33 -3.10 0.24
CA TYR A 71 3.52 -2.54 -1.09
C TYR A 71 2.81 -1.18 -1.14
N ALA A 72 3.52 -0.14 -1.55
CA ALA A 72 3.02 1.23 -1.67
C ALA A 72 3.46 1.79 -3.04
N GLY A 73 2.71 1.44 -4.08
CA GLY A 73 3.03 1.82 -5.46
C GLY A 73 2.31 3.09 -5.89
N HIS A 74 3.07 4.08 -6.37
CA HIS A 74 2.57 5.36 -6.89
C HIS A 74 1.61 6.09 -5.93
N VAL A 75 1.92 6.00 -4.63
CA VAL A 75 1.10 6.63 -3.58
C VAL A 75 1.91 7.54 -2.67
N ALA A 76 3.22 7.33 -2.54
CA ALA A 76 4.07 8.11 -1.65
C ALA A 76 4.16 9.58 -2.08
N GLU A 77 4.14 9.84 -3.39
CA GLU A 77 4.12 11.17 -4.00
C GLU A 77 2.80 11.93 -3.77
N HIS A 78 1.75 11.23 -3.33
CA HIS A 78 0.45 11.80 -3.03
C HIS A 78 0.24 12.01 -1.52
N MET A 79 1.22 11.68 -0.68
CA MET A 79 1.15 11.90 0.76
C MET A 79 1.42 13.36 1.11
N ASP A 80 0.53 13.96 1.91
CA ASP A 80 0.69 15.34 2.39
C ASP A 80 1.93 15.48 3.28
N ASP A 81 2.11 14.55 4.22
CA ASP A 81 3.34 14.39 5.01
C ASP A 81 3.93 12.99 4.79
N VAL A 82 4.84 12.91 3.81
CA VAL A 82 5.51 11.66 3.45
C VAL A 82 6.34 11.09 4.61
N LYS A 83 6.94 11.93 5.47
CA LYS A 83 7.78 11.45 6.58
C LYS A 83 6.92 10.82 7.67
N ALA A 84 5.81 11.48 8.02
CA ALA A 84 4.86 10.93 8.98
C ALA A 84 4.24 9.63 8.45
N SER A 85 3.86 9.60 7.17
CA SER A 85 3.32 8.40 6.53
C SER A 85 4.34 7.26 6.56
N PHE A 86 5.60 7.51 6.21
CA PHE A 86 6.66 6.49 6.25
C PHE A 86 6.94 5.99 7.67
N ALA A 87 6.95 6.88 8.67
CA ALA A 87 7.10 6.50 10.07
C ALA A 87 5.95 5.57 10.51
N ARG A 88 4.72 5.89 10.08
CA ARG A 88 3.55 5.05 10.37
C ARG A 88 3.62 3.70 9.67
N TRP A 89 4.01 3.65 8.40
CA TRP A 89 4.18 2.40 7.67
C TRP A 89 5.26 1.52 8.28
N PHE A 90 6.37 2.14 8.71
CA PHE A 90 7.44 1.46 9.43
C PHE A 90 6.96 0.89 10.77
N GLU A 91 6.17 1.65 11.53
CA GLU A 91 5.58 1.18 12.80
C GLU A 91 4.69 -0.05 12.58
N VAL A 92 3.89 -0.07 11.51
CA VAL A 92 2.99 -1.19 11.19
C VAL A 92 3.75 -2.46 10.77
N LEU A 93 4.93 -2.33 10.16
CA LEU A 93 5.77 -3.47 9.81
C LEU A 93 6.32 -4.17 11.05
N LYS A 94 6.35 -5.50 11.01
CA LYS A 94 7.12 -6.31 11.96
C LYS A 94 8.61 -6.01 11.83
N PRO A 95 9.42 -6.28 12.87
CA PRO A 95 10.87 -6.43 12.71
C PRO A 95 11.17 -7.52 11.68
N GLY A 96 12.12 -7.29 10.77
CA GLY A 96 12.37 -8.14 9.61
C GLY A 96 11.33 -8.07 8.48
N GLY A 97 10.29 -7.23 8.64
CA GLY A 97 9.27 -6.97 7.61
C GLY A 97 9.84 -6.19 6.43
N ARG A 98 9.17 -6.29 5.28
CA ARG A 98 9.60 -5.59 4.05
C ARG A 98 8.60 -4.57 3.58
N ILE A 99 9.07 -3.42 3.13
CA ILE A 99 8.28 -2.45 2.40
C ILE A 99 8.90 -2.19 1.02
N THR A 100 8.05 -2.18 0.01
CA THR A 100 8.39 -1.75 -1.35
C THR A 100 7.60 -0.49 -1.69
N ILE A 101 8.30 0.58 -2.03
CA ILE A 101 7.72 1.86 -2.43
C ILE A 101 8.12 2.09 -3.88
N THR A 102 7.17 2.37 -4.77
CA THR A 102 7.45 2.78 -6.14
C THR A 102 6.93 4.18 -6.38
N VAL A 103 7.72 5.04 -7.02
CA VAL A 103 7.35 6.41 -7.37
C VAL A 103 7.77 6.73 -8.80
N PRO A 104 7.13 7.71 -9.46
CA PRO A 104 7.54 8.16 -10.78
C PRO A 104 8.99 8.65 -10.84
N ASP A 105 9.75 8.21 -11.84
CA ASP A 105 11.06 8.80 -12.15
C ASP A 105 10.90 10.10 -12.95
N CYS A 106 10.87 11.22 -12.24
CA CYS A 106 10.84 12.56 -12.85
C CYS A 106 12.00 12.80 -13.83
N ARG A 107 13.18 12.20 -13.61
CA ARG A 107 14.34 12.41 -14.48
C ARG A 107 14.17 11.65 -15.79
N GLY A 108 13.74 10.39 -15.71
CA GLY A 108 13.35 9.58 -16.86
C GLY A 108 12.25 10.25 -17.67
N ALA A 109 11.17 10.69 -17.00
CA ALA A 109 10.06 11.40 -17.63
C ALA A 109 10.53 12.68 -18.36
N ASN A 110 11.36 13.51 -17.71
CA ASN A 110 11.90 14.72 -18.33
C ASN A 110 12.80 14.43 -19.53
N ARG A 111 13.63 13.38 -19.45
CA ARG A 111 14.47 12.95 -20.58
C ARG A 111 13.62 12.54 -21.78
N MET A 112 12.59 11.72 -21.55
CA MET A 112 11.69 11.28 -22.61
C MET A 112 10.96 12.45 -23.26
N TRP A 113 10.51 13.42 -22.46
CA TRP A 113 9.89 14.65 -22.94
C TRP A 113 10.83 15.47 -23.84
N LEU A 114 12.08 15.69 -23.39
CA LEU A 114 13.10 16.40 -24.16
C LEU A 114 13.44 15.69 -25.49
N GLU A 115 13.45 14.36 -25.47
CA GLU A 115 13.71 13.53 -26.65
C GLU A 115 12.48 13.37 -27.57
N ARG A 116 11.34 13.99 -27.22
CA ARG A 116 10.04 13.86 -27.92
C ARG A 116 9.60 12.39 -28.09
N LYS A 117 10.01 11.53 -27.17
CA LYS A 117 9.57 10.14 -27.13
C LYS A 117 8.16 10.09 -26.57
N ARG A 118 7.31 9.27 -27.16
CA ARG A 118 6.00 8.98 -26.59
C ARG A 118 6.19 8.07 -25.38
N PHE A 119 5.43 8.29 -24.32
CA PHE A 119 5.32 7.28 -23.27
C PHE A 119 4.82 5.99 -23.93
N PRO A 120 5.59 4.88 -23.89
CA PRO A 120 5.01 3.59 -24.19
C PRO A 120 3.89 3.41 -23.16
N ALA A 121 2.71 3.02 -23.63
CA ALA A 121 1.55 2.88 -22.77
C ALA A 121 1.87 1.87 -21.66
N LEU A 122 2.10 2.34 -20.44
CA LEU A 122 2.20 1.56 -19.21
C LEU A 122 2.99 0.23 -19.34
N GLU A 123 4.10 0.21 -20.07
CA GLU A 123 5.04 -0.91 -19.99
C GLU A 123 5.89 -0.66 -18.74
N LEU A 124 5.63 -1.43 -17.67
CA LEU A 124 6.39 -1.44 -16.42
C LEU A 124 7.87 -1.76 -16.72
N GLY A 125 8.64 -0.71 -17.03
CA GLY A 125 10.07 -0.77 -17.26
C GLY A 125 10.87 -0.65 -15.96
N PRO A 126 12.16 -1.01 -15.96
CA PRO A 126 13.06 -0.93 -14.80
C PRO A 126 13.35 0.51 -14.33
N ASP A 127 12.79 1.52 -14.99
CA ASP A 127 13.00 2.94 -14.72
C ASP A 127 12.06 3.48 -13.62
N GLU A 128 11.26 2.64 -12.96
CA GLU A 128 10.52 3.06 -11.77
C GLU A 128 11.45 3.17 -10.55
N GLY A 129 11.31 4.25 -9.77
CA GLY A 129 12.06 4.43 -8.53
C GLY A 129 11.58 3.45 -7.48
N ILE A 130 12.07 2.21 -7.52
CA ILE A 130 11.77 1.17 -6.52
C ILE A 130 12.69 1.35 -5.32
N ILE A 131 12.11 1.66 -4.17
CA ILE A 131 12.80 1.65 -2.88
C ILE A 131 12.27 0.46 -2.08
N ALA A 132 13.08 -0.58 -1.97
CA ALA A 132 12.81 -1.73 -1.10
C ALA A 132 13.62 -1.58 0.20
N ILE A 133 12.94 -1.56 1.35
CA ILE A 133 13.54 -1.48 2.67
C ILE A 133 13.11 -2.71 3.47
N THR A 134 14.06 -3.35 4.13
CA THR A 134 13.79 -4.39 5.13
C THR A 134 14.05 -3.79 6.51
N THR A 135 13.11 -3.94 7.44
CA THR A 135 13.30 -3.49 8.82
C THR A 135 14.27 -4.45 9.53
N GLU A 136 15.15 -3.93 10.40
CA GLU A 136 16.08 -4.74 11.20
C GLU A 136 15.36 -5.53 12.31
#